data_AF-A0A7R8YVP5-F1
#
_entry.id   AF-A0A7R8YVP5-F1
#
_cell.length_a   1.000
_cell.length_b   1.000
_cell.length_c   1.000
_cell.angle_alpha   90.00
_cell.angle_beta   90.00
_cell.angle_gamma   90.00
#
_symmetry.space_group_name_H-M   'P 1'
#
loop_
_entity.id
_entity.type
_entity.pdbx_description
1 polymer ?
#
loop_
_entity_poly.entity_id
_entity_poly.type
_entity_poly.pdbx_seq_one_letter_code
_entity_poly.pdbx_strand_id
1 'polypeptide(L)'
;MKIDLTLDIIEHQHFHTQFYSIRKQILRTTRFDEAEVERLLMTYYKFALVSGHKRMTRAQFSTYCQTLMNLELEWIDTIITFIDPSSKNSISPEDFVYLFDVWCFSNLEEKIKFCFGVYDTSATGFLTRESLRKACKDMVHGSTPEDTEELTQEYIDFLLRKFDLDRDGKISFEDYSRTVVKTPLLAEFLGQVYPDLSTIHAIFG
;
A
#
# COMPACT_ATOMS: atom_id res chain seq x y z
N MET A 1 17.06 22.38 14.39
CA MET A 1 16.93 22.00 12.98
C MET A 1 18.23 21.35 12.55
N LYS A 2 18.28 20.01 12.42
CA LYS A 2 19.43 19.34 11.81
C LYS A 2 19.27 19.52 10.30
N ILE A 3 20.21 20.23 9.67
CA ILE A 3 20.22 20.39 8.21
C ILE A 3 20.48 19.00 7.61
N ASP A 4 19.63 18.59 6.66
CA ASP A 4 19.88 17.40 5.86
C ASP A 4 21.13 17.66 5.00
N LEU A 5 22.22 16.96 5.31
CA LEU A 5 23.53 17.20 4.70
C LEU A 5 23.59 16.80 3.22
N THR A 6 22.55 16.15 2.68
CA THR A 6 22.49 15.80 1.25
C THR A 6 21.84 16.90 0.40
N LEU A 7 21.33 17.98 1.02
CA LEU A 7 20.73 19.12 0.32
C LEU A 7 21.51 20.41 0.62
N ASP A 8 21.54 21.31 -0.36
CA ASP A 8 22.07 22.65 -0.13
C ASP A 8 21.06 23.54 0.64
N ILE A 9 21.50 24.72 1.03
CA ILE A 9 20.70 25.67 1.82
C ILE A 9 19.45 26.12 1.06
N ILE A 10 19.54 26.25 -0.26
CA ILE A 10 18.44 26.74 -1.11
C ILE A 10 17.35 25.67 -1.17
N GLU A 11 17.73 24.42 -1.42
CA GLU A 11 16.82 23.28 -1.44
C GLU A 11 16.14 23.06 -0.09
N HIS A 12 16.88 23.25 0.99
CA HIS A 12 16.31 23.21 2.34
C HIS A 12 15.25 24.31 2.55
N GLN A 13 15.50 25.54 2.08
CA GLN A 13 14.49 26.61 2.14
C GLN A 13 13.27 26.32 1.26
N HIS A 14 13.48 25.76 0.07
CA HIS A 14 12.40 25.36 -0.83
C HIS A 14 11.50 24.31 -0.18
N PHE A 15 12.10 23.26 0.40
CA PHE A 15 11.39 22.23 1.14
C PHE A 15 10.46 22.83 2.22
N HIS A 16 11.00 23.68 3.11
CA HIS A 16 10.19 24.28 4.19
C HIS A 16 9.06 25.16 3.65
N THR A 17 9.31 25.89 2.56
CA THR A 17 8.29 26.75 1.94
C THR A 17 7.20 25.93 1.26
N GLN A 18 7.58 24.89 0.49
CA GLN A 18 6.68 24.02 -0.24
C GLN A 18 5.77 23.23 0.70
N PHE A 19 6.32 22.68 1.78
CA PHE A 19 5.59 21.79 2.69
C PHE A 19 5.00 22.47 3.93
N TYR A 20 5.10 23.80 4.06
CA TYR A 20 4.67 24.53 5.26
C TYR A 20 3.19 24.29 5.63
N SER A 21 2.28 24.45 4.66
CA SER A 21 0.83 24.33 4.90
C SER A 21 0.42 22.88 5.10
N ILE A 22 0.90 22.00 4.23
CA ILE A 22 0.58 20.57 4.23
C ILE A 22 1.13 19.85 5.46
N ARG A 23 2.32 20.21 5.99
CA ARG A 23 2.82 19.66 7.25
C ARG A 23 1.79 19.80 8.37
N LYS A 24 1.17 20.97 8.50
CA LYS A 24 0.16 21.23 9.55
C LYS A 24 -1.09 20.39 9.35
N GLN A 25 -1.45 20.09 8.11
CA GLN A 25 -2.57 19.21 7.80
C GLN A 25 -2.24 17.76 8.15
N ILE A 26 -1.09 17.26 7.70
CA ILE A 26 -0.62 15.89 7.96
C ILE A 26 -0.55 15.63 9.47
N LEU A 27 0.03 16.54 10.25
CA LEU A 27 0.10 16.42 11.72
C LEU A 27 -1.26 16.36 12.42
N ARG A 28 -2.35 16.75 11.75
CA ARG A 28 -3.71 16.65 12.30
C ARG A 28 -4.42 15.38 11.88
N THR A 29 -3.94 14.70 10.84
CA THR A 29 -4.62 13.56 10.20
C THR A 29 -3.84 12.25 10.36
N THR A 30 -2.60 12.29 10.87
CA THR A 30 -1.77 11.10 11.11
C THR A 30 -1.30 11.04 12.55
N ARG A 31 -0.79 9.88 12.95
CA ARG A 31 -0.29 9.57 14.30
C ARG A 31 1.21 9.88 14.47
N PHE A 32 1.86 10.42 13.44
CA PHE A 32 3.27 10.79 13.45
C PHE A 32 3.52 12.12 14.18
N ASP A 33 4.68 12.24 14.81
CA ASP A 33 5.16 13.49 15.37
C ASP A 33 5.76 14.44 14.30
N GLU A 34 6.13 15.66 14.69
CA GLU A 34 6.68 16.66 13.77
C GLU A 34 7.99 16.22 13.10
N ALA A 35 8.85 15.50 13.82
CA ALA A 35 10.13 15.03 13.30
C ALA A 35 9.97 13.84 12.34
N GLU A 36 9.02 12.95 12.61
CA GLU A 36 8.63 11.84 11.73
C GLU A 36 8.02 12.37 10.43
N VAL A 37 7.08 13.32 10.52
CA VAL A 37 6.53 14.00 9.33
C VAL A 37 7.62 14.74 8.55
N GLU A 38 8.58 15.39 9.21
CA GLU A 38 9.75 15.98 8.54
C GLU A 38 10.54 14.95 7.73
N ARG A 39 10.88 13.81 8.34
CA ARG A 39 11.68 12.76 7.70
C ARG A 39 10.97 12.14 6.50
N LEU A 40 9.67 11.87 6.61
CA LEU A 40 8.88 11.33 5.51
C LEU A 40 8.76 12.33 4.36
N LEU A 41 8.42 13.59 4.66
CA LEU A 41 8.31 14.63 3.62
C LEU A 41 9.67 14.93 2.97
N MET A 42 10.76 14.90 3.73
CA MET A 42 12.12 15.06 3.20
C MET A 42 12.46 13.92 2.23
N THR A 43 12.10 12.68 2.58
CA THR A 43 12.28 11.52 1.70
C THR A 43 11.49 11.71 0.40
N TYR A 44 10.20 12.06 0.50
CA TYR A 44 9.35 12.40 -0.64
C TYR A 44 9.96 13.50 -1.52
N TYR A 45 10.46 14.57 -0.89
CA TYR A 45 11.06 15.72 -1.58
C TYR A 45 12.29 15.31 -2.40
N LYS A 46 13.18 14.50 -1.84
CA LYS A 46 14.36 14.00 -2.56
C LYS A 46 14.02 13.22 -3.83
N PHE A 47 12.95 12.41 -3.80
CA PHE A 47 12.46 11.75 -5.02
C PHE A 47 11.83 12.75 -6.00
N ALA A 48 11.07 13.72 -5.51
CA ALA A 48 10.49 14.77 -6.34
C ALA A 48 11.57 15.63 -7.03
N LEU A 49 12.70 15.90 -6.39
CA LEU A 49 13.84 16.62 -6.97
C LEU A 49 14.38 15.93 -8.22
N VAL A 50 14.55 14.60 -8.19
CA VAL A 50 15.00 13.81 -9.34
C VAL A 50 14.04 13.94 -10.53
N SER A 51 12.76 14.21 -10.28
CA SER A 51 11.73 14.42 -11.32
C SER A 51 11.62 15.87 -11.82
N GLY A 52 12.47 16.78 -11.33
CA GLY A 52 12.39 18.21 -11.64
C GLY A 52 11.33 18.97 -10.83
N HIS A 53 11.24 18.69 -9.53
CA HIS A 53 10.37 19.35 -8.53
C HIS A 53 8.86 19.19 -8.74
N LYS A 54 8.41 18.28 -9.61
CA LYS A 54 6.98 18.12 -9.88
C LYS A 54 6.28 17.47 -8.69
N ARG A 55 6.42 16.15 -8.54
CA ARG A 55 5.91 15.30 -7.45
C ARG A 55 6.67 13.97 -7.53
N MET A 56 6.68 13.19 -6.47
CA MET A 56 7.17 11.82 -6.58
C MET A 56 6.26 11.04 -7.55
N THR A 57 6.86 10.47 -8.59
CA THR A 57 6.14 9.67 -9.58
C THR A 57 5.76 8.31 -9.01
N ARG A 58 4.73 7.66 -9.58
CA ARG A 58 4.35 6.29 -9.18
C ARG A 58 5.51 5.31 -9.34
N ALA A 59 6.26 5.41 -10.44
CA ALA A 59 7.44 4.58 -10.67
C ALA A 59 8.52 4.75 -9.60
N GLN A 60 8.80 6.00 -9.18
CA GLN A 60 9.74 6.27 -8.10
C GLN A 60 9.25 5.68 -6.77
N PHE A 61 7.96 5.82 -6.46
CA PHE A 61 7.38 5.21 -5.28
C PHE A 61 7.44 3.67 -5.33
N SER A 62 7.18 3.07 -6.49
CA SER A 62 7.32 1.62 -6.65
C SER A 62 8.74 1.14 -6.44
N THR A 63 9.74 1.84 -6.97
CA THR A 63 11.15 1.54 -6.69
C THR A 63 11.47 1.70 -5.21
N TYR A 64 10.97 2.75 -4.57
CA TYR A 64 11.14 2.97 -3.13
C TYR A 64 10.57 1.79 -2.32
N CYS A 65 9.35 1.35 -2.61
CA CYS A 65 8.71 0.22 -1.93
C CYS A 65 9.47 -1.11 -2.13
N GLN A 66 9.91 -1.40 -3.34
CA GLN A 66 10.68 -2.63 -3.59
C GLN A 66 12.03 -2.63 -2.87
N THR A 67 12.77 -1.53 -3.00
CA THR A 67 14.18 -1.48 -2.57
C THR A 67 14.35 -1.20 -1.09
N LEU A 68 13.48 -0.37 -0.52
CA LEU A 68 13.58 0.09 0.85
C LEU A 68 12.50 -0.47 1.75
N MET A 69 11.35 -0.90 1.22
CA MET A 69 10.26 -1.49 2.01
C MET A 69 10.19 -3.02 1.93
N ASN A 70 10.94 -3.64 1.02
CA ASN A 70 10.85 -5.08 0.69
C ASN A 70 9.40 -5.52 0.36
N LEU A 71 8.66 -4.66 -0.34
CA LEU A 71 7.27 -4.92 -0.72
C LEU A 71 7.20 -5.55 -2.11
N GLU A 72 6.43 -6.62 -2.25
CA GLU A 72 6.17 -7.27 -3.53
C GLU A 72 5.53 -6.34 -4.55
N LEU A 73 5.98 -6.46 -5.80
CA LEU A 73 5.67 -5.54 -6.89
C LEU A 73 4.19 -5.50 -7.29
N GLU A 74 3.54 -6.65 -7.19
CA GLU A 74 2.22 -6.94 -7.76
C GLU A 74 1.14 -5.98 -7.22
N TRP A 75 1.17 -5.71 -5.92
CA TRP A 75 0.15 -4.91 -5.25
C TRP A 75 0.49 -3.42 -5.14
N ILE A 76 1.71 -3.00 -5.45
CA ILE A 76 2.14 -1.62 -5.25
C ILE A 76 1.28 -0.64 -6.06
N ASP A 77 1.07 -0.89 -7.36
CA ASP A 77 0.29 0.06 -8.17
C ASP A 77 -1.19 0.09 -7.74
N THR A 78 -1.71 -1.05 -7.29
CA THR A 78 -3.06 -1.15 -6.73
C THR A 78 -3.19 -0.36 -5.44
N ILE A 79 -2.21 -0.46 -4.52
CA ILE A 79 -2.14 0.31 -3.27
C ILE A 79 -2.12 1.81 -3.58
N ILE A 80 -1.28 2.26 -4.53
CA ILE A 80 -1.22 3.68 -4.92
C ILE A 80 -2.57 4.13 -5.51
N THR A 81 -3.20 3.31 -6.36
CA THR A 81 -4.52 3.63 -6.93
C THR A 81 -5.59 3.74 -5.85
N PHE A 82 -5.52 2.89 -4.83
CA PHE A 82 -6.47 2.89 -3.72
C PHE A 82 -6.35 4.15 -2.85
N ILE A 83 -5.12 4.59 -2.54
CA ILE A 83 -4.91 5.78 -1.69
C ILE A 83 -4.97 7.10 -2.45
N ASP A 84 -4.54 7.15 -3.71
CA ASP A 84 -4.54 8.35 -4.55
C ASP A 84 -5.20 8.05 -5.91
N PRO A 85 -6.54 7.82 -5.94
CA PRO A 85 -7.26 7.52 -7.18
C PRO A 85 -7.27 8.70 -8.16
N SER A 86 -6.96 9.91 -7.68
CA SER A 86 -6.98 11.15 -8.46
C SER A 86 -5.71 11.34 -9.31
N SER A 87 -4.58 10.81 -8.85
CA SER A 87 -3.27 11.07 -9.46
C SER A 87 -2.81 9.90 -10.32
N LYS A 88 -2.80 10.14 -11.64
CA LYS A 88 -2.46 9.11 -12.63
C LYS A 88 -0.99 8.71 -12.63
N ASN A 89 -0.07 9.66 -12.40
CA ASN A 89 1.37 9.45 -12.63
C ASN A 89 2.25 9.78 -11.41
N SER A 90 1.67 10.28 -10.33
CA SER A 90 2.36 10.69 -9.10
C SER A 90 1.56 10.29 -7.89
N ILE A 91 2.18 10.28 -6.72
CA ILE A 91 1.50 10.17 -5.42
C ILE A 91 1.54 11.53 -4.70
N SER A 92 0.52 11.87 -3.92
CA SER A 92 0.52 13.13 -3.16
C SER A 92 1.39 12.98 -1.91
N PRO A 93 2.01 14.07 -1.42
CA PRO A 93 2.72 14.02 -0.15
C PRO A 93 1.80 13.64 1.02
N GLU A 94 0.52 14.03 0.98
CA GLU A 94 -0.49 13.61 1.95
C GLU A 94 -0.71 12.09 1.92
N ASP A 95 -0.97 11.52 0.74
CA ASP A 95 -1.25 10.10 0.57
C ASP A 95 -0.02 9.24 0.85
N PHE A 96 1.17 9.76 0.51
CA PHE A 96 2.44 9.14 0.90
C PHE A 96 2.54 9.00 2.41
N VAL A 97 2.35 10.10 3.17
CA VAL A 97 2.46 10.02 4.65
C VAL A 97 1.30 9.23 5.26
N TYR A 98 0.09 9.31 4.68
CA TYR A 98 -1.06 8.51 5.10
C TYR A 98 -0.79 7.01 4.95
N LEU A 99 -0.19 6.57 3.85
CA LEU A 99 0.17 5.17 3.66
C LEU A 99 1.15 4.67 4.71
N PHE A 100 2.12 5.50 5.09
CA PHE A 100 3.02 5.20 6.21
C PHE A 100 2.28 5.12 7.56
N ASP A 101 1.29 5.99 7.78
CA ASP A 101 0.49 5.95 9.01
C ASP A 101 -0.29 4.63 9.10
N VAL A 102 -0.91 4.23 7.98
CA VAL A 102 -1.57 2.93 7.83
C VAL A 102 -0.59 1.80 8.12
N TRP A 103 0.58 1.77 7.48
CA TRP A 103 1.55 0.69 7.67
C TRP A 103 2.11 0.58 9.09
N CYS A 104 2.34 1.71 9.76
CA CYS A 104 2.98 1.72 11.08
C CYS A 104 2.01 1.48 12.23
N PHE A 105 0.78 1.98 12.12
CA PHE A 105 -0.09 2.13 13.28
C PHE A 105 -1.43 1.42 13.14
N SER A 106 -1.71 0.79 11.99
CA SER A 106 -2.98 0.07 11.82
C SER A 106 -3.16 -1.03 12.84
N ASN A 107 -4.28 -0.98 13.58
CA ASN A 107 -4.75 -2.14 14.32
C ASN A 107 -5.33 -3.19 13.36
N LEU A 108 -5.72 -4.36 13.87
CA LEU A 108 -6.24 -5.45 13.03
C LEU A 108 -7.48 -5.04 12.22
N GLU A 109 -8.40 -4.27 12.80
CA GLU A 109 -9.62 -3.83 12.12
C GLU A 109 -9.29 -2.85 10.97
N GLU A 110 -8.39 -1.90 11.22
CA GLU A 110 -7.88 -0.97 10.21
C GLU A 110 -7.16 -1.72 9.08
N LYS A 111 -6.34 -2.73 9.44
CA LYS A 111 -5.64 -3.58 8.48
C LYS A 111 -6.61 -4.38 7.60
N ILE A 112 -7.63 -4.98 8.19
CA ILE A 112 -8.71 -5.69 7.47
C ILE A 112 -9.38 -4.76 6.45
N LYS A 113 -9.80 -3.57 6.88
CA LYS A 113 -10.44 -2.59 5.99
C LYS A 113 -9.53 -2.18 4.83
N PHE A 114 -8.27 -1.91 5.13
CA PHE A 114 -7.29 -1.49 4.13
C PHE A 114 -7.00 -2.60 3.11
N CYS A 115 -6.67 -3.81 3.56
CA CYS A 115 -6.39 -4.94 2.66
C CYS A 115 -7.59 -5.25 1.76
N PHE A 116 -8.81 -5.32 2.31
CA PHE A 116 -9.98 -5.58 1.49
C PHE A 116 -10.22 -4.47 0.46
N GLY A 117 -10.05 -3.20 0.84
CA GLY A 117 -10.18 -2.08 -0.08
C GLY A 117 -9.17 -2.10 -1.23
N VAL A 118 -7.94 -2.55 -0.97
CA VAL A 118 -6.90 -2.77 -2.00
C VAL A 118 -7.30 -3.93 -2.92
N TYR A 119 -7.83 -5.02 -2.39
CA TYR A 119 -8.22 -6.19 -3.18
C TYR A 119 -9.49 -5.96 -4.02
N ASP A 120 -10.46 -5.22 -3.51
CA ASP A 120 -11.69 -4.84 -4.23
C ASP A 120 -11.43 -3.67 -5.18
N THR A 121 -10.58 -3.91 -6.18
CA THR A 121 -10.18 -2.93 -7.20
C THR A 121 -11.35 -2.31 -7.96
N SER A 122 -12.51 -2.98 -8.00
CA SER A 122 -13.72 -2.51 -8.66
C SER A 122 -14.69 -1.78 -7.71
N ALA A 123 -14.35 -1.68 -6.43
CA ALA A 123 -15.14 -1.05 -5.37
C ALA A 123 -16.60 -1.56 -5.33
N THR A 124 -16.79 -2.85 -5.54
CA THR A 124 -18.13 -3.47 -5.59
C THR A 124 -18.63 -3.91 -4.22
N GLY A 125 -17.74 -3.96 -3.23
CA GLY A 125 -17.96 -4.58 -1.92
C GLY A 125 -17.75 -6.09 -1.90
N PHE A 126 -17.33 -6.69 -3.02
CA PHE A 126 -17.20 -8.14 -3.18
C PHE A 126 -15.97 -8.53 -3.99
N LEU A 127 -15.30 -9.61 -3.59
CA LEU A 127 -14.30 -10.30 -4.41
C LEU A 127 -14.98 -11.46 -5.13
N THR A 128 -15.24 -11.29 -6.42
CA THR A 128 -15.87 -12.31 -7.27
C THR A 128 -14.83 -13.31 -7.77
N ARG A 129 -15.29 -14.46 -8.30
CA ARG A 129 -14.39 -15.40 -8.99
C ARG A 129 -13.52 -14.73 -10.06
N GLU A 130 -14.07 -13.78 -10.81
CA GLU A 130 -13.34 -13.06 -11.85
C GLU A 130 -12.26 -12.15 -11.27
N SER A 131 -12.57 -11.39 -10.21
CA SER A 131 -11.58 -10.52 -9.57
C SER A 131 -10.48 -11.34 -8.87
N LEU A 132 -10.84 -12.45 -8.22
CA LEU A 132 -9.89 -13.39 -7.63
C LEU A 132 -8.99 -14.01 -8.70
N ARG A 133 -9.55 -14.41 -9.85
CA ARG A 133 -8.75 -14.93 -10.97
C ARG A 133 -7.74 -13.91 -11.49
N LYS A 134 -8.16 -12.65 -11.61
CA LYS A 134 -7.25 -11.57 -12.02
C LYS A 134 -6.13 -11.36 -10.99
N ALA A 135 -6.47 -11.38 -9.70
CA ALA A 135 -5.52 -11.22 -8.60
C ALA A 135 -4.53 -12.39 -8.50
N CYS A 136 -4.96 -13.63 -8.74
CA CYS A 136 -4.08 -14.80 -8.62
C CYS A 136 -3.21 -15.07 -9.85
N LYS A 137 -3.48 -14.39 -10.98
CA LYS A 137 -2.86 -14.70 -12.28
C LYS A 137 -1.34 -14.57 -12.27
N ASP A 138 -0.82 -13.58 -11.54
CA ASP A 138 0.62 -13.32 -11.47
C ASP A 138 1.26 -13.98 -10.22
N MET A 139 0.45 -14.58 -9.33
CA MET A 139 0.89 -15.33 -8.16
C MET A 139 1.09 -16.83 -8.43
N VAL A 140 0.29 -17.41 -9.33
CA VAL A 140 0.26 -18.85 -9.60
C VAL A 140 0.95 -19.13 -10.93
N HIS A 141 1.96 -19.99 -10.90
CA HIS A 141 2.73 -20.37 -12.09
C HIS A 141 2.88 -21.89 -12.18
N GLY A 142 2.28 -22.47 -13.24
CA GLY A 142 2.45 -23.86 -13.62
C GLY A 142 3.60 -24.05 -14.61
N SER A 143 3.86 -25.30 -15.00
CA SER A 143 4.88 -25.62 -16.01
C SER A 143 4.44 -25.24 -17.42
N THR A 144 3.12 -25.25 -17.66
CA THR A 144 2.47 -24.83 -18.90
C THR A 144 1.36 -23.80 -18.63
N PRO A 145 0.87 -23.08 -19.67
CA PRO A 145 -0.29 -22.20 -19.53
C PRO A 145 -1.54 -22.94 -19.04
N GLU A 146 -1.77 -24.17 -19.52
CA GLU A 146 -2.88 -25.02 -19.10
C GLU A 146 -2.76 -25.39 -17.61
N ASP A 147 -1.56 -25.79 -17.15
CA ASP A 147 -1.32 -26.09 -15.74
C ASP A 147 -1.53 -24.86 -14.85
N THR A 148 -1.08 -23.69 -15.33
CA THR A 148 -1.22 -22.42 -14.60
C THR A 148 -2.70 -22.09 -14.39
N GLU A 149 -3.51 -22.30 -15.41
CA GLU A 149 -4.96 -22.08 -15.34
C GLU A 149 -5.64 -23.07 -14.39
N GLU A 150 -5.30 -24.36 -14.44
CA GLU A 150 -5.84 -25.37 -13.53
C GLU A 150 -5.50 -25.04 -12.06
N LEU A 151 -4.24 -24.77 -11.76
CA LEU A 151 -3.78 -24.37 -10.42
C LEU A 151 -4.46 -23.08 -9.94
N THR A 152 -4.70 -22.12 -10.85
CA THR A 152 -5.42 -20.89 -10.53
C THR A 152 -6.88 -21.19 -10.14
N GLN A 153 -7.57 -22.07 -10.87
CA GLN A 153 -8.94 -22.47 -10.52
C GLN A 153 -8.99 -23.20 -9.17
N GLU A 154 -8.06 -24.12 -8.91
CA GLU A 154 -7.97 -24.82 -7.62
C GLU A 154 -7.73 -23.85 -6.46
N TYR A 155 -6.88 -22.85 -6.66
CA TYR A 155 -6.61 -21.84 -5.65
C TYR A 155 -7.82 -20.95 -5.38
N ILE A 156 -8.54 -20.49 -6.42
CA ILE A 156 -9.79 -19.73 -6.27
C ILE A 156 -10.84 -20.55 -5.51
N ASP A 157 -11.00 -21.83 -5.85
CA ASP A 157 -11.93 -22.73 -5.17
C ASP A 157 -11.56 -22.91 -3.70
N PHE A 158 -10.27 -23.00 -3.38
CA PHE A 158 -9.78 -23.01 -2.01
C PHE A 158 -10.12 -21.71 -1.27
N LEU A 159 -9.88 -20.56 -1.88
CA LEU A 159 -10.19 -19.25 -1.29
C LEU A 159 -11.67 -19.11 -0.99
N LEU A 160 -12.54 -19.47 -1.92
CA LEU A 160 -13.99 -19.41 -1.70
C LEU A 160 -14.43 -20.38 -0.59
N ARG A 161 -13.95 -21.64 -0.59
CA ARG A 161 -14.25 -22.56 0.53
C ARG A 161 -13.82 -22.01 1.89
N LYS A 162 -12.76 -21.20 1.92
CA LYS A 162 -12.20 -20.64 3.16
C LYS A 162 -12.92 -19.38 3.62
N PHE A 163 -13.27 -18.50 2.69
CA PHE A 163 -13.75 -17.15 2.98
C PHE A 163 -15.24 -16.97 2.72
N ASP A 164 -15.84 -17.55 1.68
CA ASP A 164 -17.27 -17.41 1.34
C ASP A 164 -18.13 -18.18 2.37
N LEU A 165 -18.59 -17.48 3.42
CA LEU A 165 -19.27 -18.11 4.56
C LEU A 165 -20.74 -18.37 4.27
N ASP A 166 -21.38 -17.53 3.45
CA ASP A 166 -22.79 -17.65 3.09
C ASP A 166 -23.03 -18.46 1.80
N ARG A 167 -21.96 -18.80 1.09
CA ARG A 167 -21.92 -19.67 -0.11
C ARG A 167 -22.61 -19.05 -1.32
N ASP A 168 -22.54 -17.73 -1.45
CA ASP A 168 -23.10 -17.01 -2.60
C ASP A 168 -22.14 -16.97 -3.81
N GLY A 169 -20.93 -17.51 -3.67
CA GLY A 169 -19.93 -17.65 -4.73
C GLY A 169 -19.00 -16.44 -4.87
N LYS A 170 -19.03 -15.49 -3.94
CA LYS A 170 -18.15 -14.32 -3.84
C LYS A 170 -17.77 -14.09 -2.37
N ILE A 171 -16.75 -13.27 -2.13
CA ILE A 171 -16.29 -12.95 -0.78
C ILE A 171 -16.71 -11.52 -0.47
N SER A 172 -17.66 -11.32 0.46
CA SER A 172 -18.00 -9.99 0.95
C SER A 172 -16.96 -9.47 1.95
N PHE A 173 -17.03 -8.18 2.28
CA PHE A 173 -16.22 -7.63 3.38
C PHE A 173 -16.48 -8.35 4.71
N GLU A 174 -17.73 -8.73 4.98
CA GLU A 174 -18.11 -9.40 6.23
C GLU A 174 -17.51 -10.81 6.32
N ASP A 175 -17.53 -11.55 5.21
CA ASP A 175 -16.92 -12.87 5.06
C ASP A 175 -15.41 -12.83 5.34
N TYR A 176 -14.74 -11.90 4.67
CA TYR A 176 -13.32 -11.65 4.84
C TYR A 176 -12.99 -11.24 6.27
N SER A 177 -13.67 -10.22 6.79
CA SER A 177 -13.45 -9.69 8.14
C SER A 177 -13.60 -10.77 9.22
N ARG A 178 -14.70 -11.55 9.18
CA ARG A 178 -14.93 -12.65 10.13
C ARG A 178 -13.85 -13.71 10.09
N THR A 179 -13.33 -14.01 8.90
CA THR A 179 -12.28 -15.01 8.71
C THR A 179 -10.94 -14.49 9.25
N VAL A 180 -10.57 -13.25 8.93
CA VAL A 180 -9.30 -12.65 9.36
C VAL A 180 -9.28 -12.35 10.86
N VAL A 181 -10.38 -11.94 11.47
CA VAL A 181 -10.46 -11.78 12.93
C VAL A 181 -10.13 -13.08 13.67
N LYS A 182 -10.56 -14.24 13.12
CA LYS A 182 -10.23 -15.56 13.68
C LYS A 182 -8.84 -16.03 13.32
N THR A 183 -8.30 -15.60 12.19
CA THR A 183 -6.96 -15.99 11.72
C THR A 183 -6.26 -14.79 11.09
N PRO A 184 -5.63 -13.92 11.90
CA PRO A 184 -5.05 -12.65 11.43
C PRO A 184 -4.00 -12.78 10.32
N LEU A 185 -3.33 -13.93 10.24
CA LEU A 185 -2.36 -14.23 9.17
C LEU A 185 -2.98 -14.26 7.77
N LEU A 186 -4.31 -14.37 7.67
CA LEU A 186 -5.03 -14.36 6.40
C LEU A 186 -5.40 -12.94 5.94
N ALA A 187 -4.97 -11.89 6.64
CA ALA A 187 -5.22 -10.51 6.22
C ALA A 187 -4.68 -10.25 4.81
N GLU A 188 -3.52 -10.82 4.48
CA GLU A 188 -2.81 -10.60 3.21
C GLU A 188 -2.91 -11.81 2.27
N PHE A 189 -4.08 -12.47 2.22
CA PHE A 189 -4.26 -13.75 1.52
C PHE A 189 -4.12 -13.72 -0.01
N LEU A 190 -4.25 -12.54 -0.63
CA LEU A 190 -4.03 -12.34 -2.07
C LEU A 190 -2.64 -11.76 -2.36
N GLY A 191 -1.76 -11.62 -1.37
CA GLY A 191 -0.42 -11.07 -1.53
C GLY A 191 -0.15 -9.91 -0.59
N GLN A 192 1.12 -9.54 -0.52
CA GLN A 192 1.63 -8.57 0.45
C GLN A 192 1.09 -7.15 0.17
N VAL A 193 0.51 -6.53 1.20
CA VAL A 193 0.00 -5.15 1.20
C VAL A 193 0.77 -4.27 2.18
N TYR A 194 1.28 -4.87 3.26
CA TYR A 194 2.07 -4.23 4.29
C TYR A 194 3.55 -4.61 4.15
N PRO A 195 4.48 -3.66 4.28
CA PRO A 195 5.90 -3.94 4.42
C PRO A 195 6.17 -4.82 5.64
N ASP A 196 7.32 -5.52 5.62
CA ASP A 196 7.79 -6.26 6.77
C ASP A 196 8.03 -5.34 7.98
N LEU A 197 7.65 -5.80 9.18
CA LEU A 197 7.79 -5.03 10.42
C LEU A 197 9.24 -4.60 10.70
N SER A 198 10.22 -5.42 10.33
CA SER A 198 11.64 -5.09 10.45
C SER A 198 12.01 -3.84 9.64
N THR A 199 11.37 -3.68 8.48
CA THR A 199 11.65 -2.59 7.56
C THR A 199 11.02 -1.29 8.02
N ILE A 200 9.80 -1.36 8.55
CA ILE A 200 9.12 -0.21 9.15
C ILE A 200 9.92 0.34 10.34
N HIS A 201 10.41 -0.53 11.23
CA HIS A 201 11.22 -0.09 12.36
C HIS A 201 12.53 0.58 11.95
N ALA A 202 13.17 0.13 10.85
CA ALA A 202 14.42 0.71 10.36
C ALA A 202 14.28 2.15 9.82
N ILE A 203 13.07 2.60 9.51
CA ILE A 203 12.81 3.95 8.99
C ILE A 203 12.67 4.98 10.12
N PHE A 204 12.14 4.54 11.26
CA PHE A 204 11.80 5.44 12.37
C PHE A 204 12.71 5.30 13.59
N GLY A 205 13.36 4.14 13.79
CA GLY A 205 14.35 3.86 14.84
C GLY A 205 15.76 4.34 14.51
#